data_AF-R7TK01-F1
#
_entry.id   AF-R7TK01-F1
#
_cell.length_a   1.000
_cell.length_b   1.000
_cell.length_c   1.000
_cell.angle_alpha   90.00
_cell.angle_beta   90.00
_cell.angle_gamma   90.00
#
_symmetry.space_group_name_H-M   'P 1'
#
loop_
_entity.id
_entity.type
_entity.pdbx_description
1 polymer ?
#
loop_
_entity_poly.entity_id
_entity_poly.type
_entity_poly.pdbx_seq_one_letter_code
_entity_poly.pdbx_strand_id
1 'polypeptide(L)'
;QMREAGELVDINLVFGDHIISCHKVILAGRCDYFHRMFLTNMLERNSTEVVMKEINARTGILLVRYLYTGLIEITTENAQDLLSACEMLLLGALKQDVEEFLCSHTESNNCVSIMNLASLHDMKTLLGNAKKFLHEHIKEVVETDEIRLLQEADLKEILGETLSQEDNFCFIQKWVKSADERAERFDDLLQHVTLSKCSNEFICDTVMEERLMISVNGMKLIQQAMRPHKQTDPTGLQSLVVGDASGHMWLCSDINLQTWQSFQGPPTRNTNYSACASPGGFIVSGGWLNDVCKSDCYSYDAQSGQWTTLPPMSIARHAHSSIYHNEGLYIVGGIDNHDYLDSMEKLDMRSLQWSRLTRLPRSVTYINLAIASNNLFAVGGSSGRGCCVVDEFDFTQQTWRHRSAMPEKYANGAAVSFNDHVYVVGGKDRSCVQYNPLQNTW
;
A
#
# COMPACT_ATOMS: atom_id res chain seq x y z
N GLN A 1 46.98 40.08 24.72
CA GLN A 1 47.97 40.95 25.37
C GLN A 1 47.32 42.07 26.16
N MET A 2 46.97 43.26 25.63
CA MET A 2 46.40 44.36 26.46
C MET A 2 45.10 43.99 27.19
N ARG A 3 44.18 43.26 26.53
CA ARG A 3 42.95 42.74 27.16
C ARG A 3 43.25 41.79 28.33
N GLU A 4 44.21 40.89 28.15
CA GLU A 4 44.57 39.87 29.16
C GLU A 4 45.30 40.50 30.35
N ALA A 5 45.99 41.62 30.14
CA ALA A 5 46.61 42.42 31.19
C ALA A 5 45.62 43.37 31.90
N GLY A 6 44.37 43.47 31.43
CA GLY A 6 43.37 44.39 31.98
C GLY A 6 43.65 45.86 31.71
N GLU A 7 44.48 46.18 30.73
CA GLU A 7 44.91 47.55 30.43
C GLU A 7 43.90 48.25 29.51
N LEU A 8 43.44 49.44 29.90
CA LEU A 8 42.53 50.31 29.13
C LEU A 8 41.14 49.70 28.83
N VAL A 9 40.74 48.65 29.54
CA VAL A 9 39.39 48.07 29.44
C VAL A 9 38.33 49.05 29.95
N ASP A 10 37.24 49.21 29.20
CA ASP A 10 36.20 50.22 29.41
C ASP A 10 34.78 49.64 29.39
N ILE A 11 34.66 48.31 29.26
CA ILE A 11 33.40 47.57 29.39
C ILE A 11 33.60 46.12 29.82
N ASN A 12 32.65 45.59 30.60
CA ASN A 12 32.53 44.18 30.95
C ASN A 12 31.34 43.54 30.24
N LEU A 13 31.57 42.43 29.54
CA LEU A 13 30.51 41.57 29.01
C LEU A 13 30.26 40.43 29.99
N VAL A 14 29.00 40.24 30.38
CA VAL A 14 28.60 39.22 31.35
C VAL A 14 27.83 38.11 30.64
N PHE A 15 28.35 36.88 30.68
CA PHE A 15 27.77 35.67 30.10
C PHE A 15 27.48 34.66 31.22
N GLY A 16 26.26 34.68 31.75
CA GLY A 16 25.93 33.93 32.97
C GLY A 16 26.84 34.34 34.13
N ASP A 17 27.62 33.39 34.65
CA ASP A 17 28.53 33.62 35.78
C ASP A 17 29.93 34.13 35.35
N HIS A 18 30.19 34.28 34.05
CA HIS A 18 31.49 34.71 33.53
C HIS A 18 31.48 36.18 33.12
N ILE A 19 32.47 36.93 33.58
CA ILE A 19 32.67 38.34 33.25
C ILE A 19 33.94 38.48 32.42
N ILE A 20 33.83 39.14 31.27
CA ILE A 20 34.94 39.36 30.34
C ILE A 20 35.13 40.86 30.11
N SER A 21 36.27 41.39 30.55
CA SER A 21 36.64 42.79 30.32
C SER A 21 37.16 43.00 28.89
N CYS A 22 36.64 44.03 28.23
CA CYS A 22 36.81 44.30 26.80
C CYS A 22 37.02 45.81 26.53
N HIS A 23 37.32 46.14 25.27
CA HIS A 23 37.45 47.50 24.77
C HIS A 23 36.27 47.86 23.86
N LYS A 24 35.48 48.88 24.21
CA LYS A 24 34.33 49.38 23.42
C LYS A 24 34.74 49.67 21.98
N VAL A 25 35.93 50.25 21.78
CA VAL A 25 36.44 50.58 20.44
C VAL A 25 36.68 49.36 19.55
N ILE A 26 37.18 48.25 20.12
CA ILE A 26 37.43 47.02 19.35
C ILE A 26 36.11 46.33 19.04
N LEU A 27 35.22 46.22 20.04
CA LEU A 27 33.90 45.64 19.85
C LEU A 27 33.09 46.43 18.81
N ALA A 28 33.02 47.76 18.91
CA ALA A 28 32.33 48.63 17.96
C ALA A 28 32.98 48.66 16.57
N GLY A 29 34.29 48.40 16.47
CA GLY A 29 34.99 48.37 15.19
C GLY A 29 34.80 47.07 14.42
N ARG A 30 34.40 45.99 15.11
CA ARG A 30 34.33 44.64 14.54
C ARG A 30 32.93 44.02 14.56
N CYS A 31 31.98 44.64 15.25
CA CYS A 31 30.62 44.13 15.40
C CYS A 31 29.61 45.28 15.40
N ASP A 32 28.71 45.24 14.42
CA ASP A 32 27.70 46.26 14.20
C ASP A 32 26.70 46.39 15.36
N TYR A 33 26.40 45.28 16.04
CA TYR A 33 25.56 45.29 17.24
C TYR A 33 26.17 46.20 18.32
N PHE A 34 27.44 45.98 18.66
CA PHE A 34 28.16 46.80 19.64
C PHE A 34 28.37 48.23 19.15
N HIS A 35 28.62 48.42 17.85
CA HIS A 35 28.72 49.74 17.24
C HIS A 35 27.45 50.56 17.47
N ARG A 36 26.28 49.98 17.17
CA ARG A 36 24.99 50.64 17.39
C ARG A 36 24.72 50.85 18.87
N MET A 37 24.98 49.85 19.71
CA MET A 37 24.73 49.93 21.16
C MET A 37 25.52 51.05 21.83
N PHE A 38 26.78 51.29 21.43
CA PHE A 38 27.62 52.32 22.06
C PHE A 38 27.44 53.73 21.46
N LEU A 39 27.03 53.83 20.20
CA LEU A 39 26.90 55.13 19.52
C LEU A 39 25.48 55.70 19.55
N THR A 40 24.45 54.86 19.64
CA THR A 40 23.05 55.33 19.75
C THR A 40 22.69 55.67 21.19
N ASN A 41 21.60 56.42 21.40
CA ASN A 41 21.16 56.93 22.71
C ASN A 41 20.54 55.84 23.61
N MET A 42 21.17 54.67 23.67
CA MET A 42 20.78 53.52 24.50
C MET A 42 21.28 53.68 25.93
N LEU A 43 20.60 53.06 26.91
CA LEU A 43 20.95 53.12 28.34
C LEU A 43 22.36 52.57 28.60
N GLU A 44 22.76 51.58 27.80
CA GLU A 44 24.02 50.84 27.85
C GLU A 44 25.23 51.70 27.45
N ARG A 45 25.01 52.86 26.81
CA ARG A 45 26.09 53.80 26.43
C ARG A 45 26.94 54.21 27.65
N ASN A 46 26.27 54.49 28.75
CA ASN A 46 26.88 54.90 30.02
C ASN A 46 27.13 53.72 30.97
N SER A 47 26.74 52.50 30.58
CA SER A 47 26.99 51.31 31.37
C SER A 47 28.45 50.86 31.24
N THR A 48 28.99 50.37 32.35
CA THR A 48 30.27 49.66 32.41
C THR A 48 30.08 48.15 32.22
N GLU A 49 28.84 47.65 32.27
CA GLU A 49 28.53 46.23 32.17
C GLU A 49 27.34 45.96 31.25
N VAL A 50 27.44 44.90 30.43
CA VAL A 50 26.39 44.47 29.51
C VAL A 50 26.16 42.98 29.70
N VAL A 51 24.92 42.61 30.04
CA VAL A 51 24.54 41.21 30.33
C VAL A 51 23.98 40.56 29.07
N MET A 52 24.68 39.53 28.59
CA MET A 52 24.35 38.77 27.39
C MET A 52 23.63 37.48 27.79
N LYS A 53 22.32 37.57 28.05
CA LYS A 53 21.52 36.45 28.60
C LYS A 53 21.35 35.28 27.62
N GLU A 54 21.37 35.56 26.32
CA GLU A 54 21.13 34.57 25.26
C GLU A 54 22.39 33.86 24.77
N ILE A 55 23.59 34.21 25.28
CA ILE A 55 24.85 33.56 24.90
C ILE A 55 25.45 32.86 26.13
N ASN A 56 25.75 31.57 26.00
CA ASN A 56 26.44 30.83 27.06
C ASN A 56 27.91 31.29 27.22
N ALA A 57 28.48 31.06 28.41
CA ALA A 57 29.83 31.52 28.73
C ALA A 57 30.92 31.03 27.77
N ARG A 58 30.85 29.76 27.33
CA ARG A 58 31.86 29.15 26.45
C ARG A 58 31.88 29.84 25.08
N THR A 59 30.71 30.00 24.48
CA THR A 59 30.51 30.67 23.20
C THR A 59 30.88 32.15 23.30
N GLY A 60 30.51 32.82 24.39
CA GLY A 60 30.90 34.21 24.65
C GLY A 60 32.42 34.42 24.67
N ILE A 61 33.18 33.52 25.31
CA ILE A 61 34.65 33.59 25.32
C ILE A 61 35.23 33.45 23.90
N LEU A 62 34.73 32.50 23.11
CA LEU A 62 35.16 32.28 21.73
C LEU A 62 34.87 33.50 20.84
N LEU A 63 33.68 34.10 20.98
CA LEU A 63 33.28 35.28 20.22
C LEU A 63 34.12 36.51 20.58
N VAL A 64 34.41 36.74 21.85
CA VAL A 64 35.31 37.84 22.24
C VAL A 64 36.70 37.61 21.66
N ARG A 65 37.22 36.37 21.70
CA ARG A 65 38.51 36.06 21.07
C ARG A 65 38.46 36.31 19.55
N TYR A 66 37.39 35.93 18.89
CA TYR A 66 37.16 36.19 17.47
C TYR A 66 37.16 37.69 17.16
N LEU A 67 36.45 38.52 17.93
CA LEU A 67 36.41 39.97 17.70
C LEU A 67 37.80 40.63 17.82
N TYR A 68 38.71 40.06 18.59
CA TYR A 68 40.08 40.57 18.74
C TYR A 68 41.07 40.02 17.71
N THR A 69 40.89 38.77 17.29
CA THR A 69 41.89 38.04 16.49
C THR A 69 41.46 37.80 15.04
N GLY A 70 40.17 37.82 14.76
CA GLY A 70 39.58 37.38 13.50
C GLY A 70 39.57 35.87 13.30
N LEU A 71 39.98 35.08 14.31
CA LEU A 71 40.11 33.62 14.22
C LEU A 71 39.20 32.94 15.22
N ILE A 72 38.53 31.90 14.76
CA ILE A 72 37.68 31.03 15.59
C ILE A 72 37.70 29.61 15.02
N GLU A 73 37.68 28.64 15.91
CA GLU A 73 37.62 27.23 15.55
C GLU A 73 36.16 26.78 15.63
N ILE A 74 35.60 26.37 14.49
CA ILE A 74 34.23 25.88 14.39
C ILE A 74 34.27 24.37 14.53
N THR A 75 33.45 23.84 15.43
CA THR A 75 33.32 22.41 15.73
C THR A 75 31.85 22.03 15.74
N THR A 76 31.55 20.73 15.65
CA THR A 76 30.16 20.23 15.73
C THR A 76 29.49 20.56 17.07
N GLU A 77 30.26 20.66 18.16
CA GLU A 77 29.76 21.01 19.49
C GLU A 77 29.40 22.49 19.65
N ASN A 78 30.08 23.38 18.91
CA ASN A 78 29.92 24.83 19.08
C ASN A 78 29.14 25.52 17.94
N ALA A 79 28.95 24.85 16.79
CA ALA A 79 28.37 25.47 15.59
C ALA A 79 26.97 26.06 15.84
N GLN A 80 26.09 25.35 16.55
CA GLN A 80 24.72 25.81 16.85
C GLN A 80 24.71 27.06 17.74
N ASP A 81 25.51 27.07 18.81
CA ASP A 81 25.60 28.21 19.72
C ASP A 81 26.24 29.41 19.03
N LEU A 82 27.28 29.18 18.22
CA LEU A 82 27.94 30.22 17.43
C LEU A 82 26.98 30.85 16.44
N LEU A 83 26.18 30.04 15.75
CA LEU A 83 25.22 30.53 14.79
C LEU A 83 24.15 31.42 15.45
N SER A 84 23.59 30.97 16.58
CA SER A 84 22.62 31.73 17.36
C SER A 84 23.18 33.08 17.80
N ALA A 85 24.44 33.08 18.25
CA ALA A 85 25.12 34.29 18.64
C ALA A 85 25.48 35.21 17.45
N CYS A 86 25.82 34.65 16.28
CA CYS A 86 26.11 35.42 15.08
C CYS A 86 24.90 36.21 14.61
N GLU A 87 23.70 35.63 14.67
CA GLU A 87 22.46 36.32 14.33
C GLU A 87 22.22 37.49 15.29
N MET A 88 22.31 37.25 16.60
CA MET A 88 22.09 38.29 17.60
C MET A 88 23.12 39.44 17.50
N LEU A 89 24.38 39.10 17.26
CA LEU A 89 25.49 40.06 17.18
C LEU A 89 25.70 40.63 15.76
N LEU A 90 24.88 40.22 14.79
CA LEU A 90 24.95 40.62 13.38
C LEU A 90 26.33 40.33 12.75
N LEU A 91 26.93 39.19 13.07
CA LEU A 91 28.24 38.75 12.57
C LEU A 91 28.09 37.96 11.26
N GLY A 92 27.82 38.66 10.15
CA GLY A 92 27.53 38.03 8.87
C GLY A 92 28.65 37.15 8.29
N ALA A 93 29.91 37.57 8.41
CA ALA A 93 31.05 36.78 7.91
C ALA A 93 31.20 35.45 8.67
N LEU A 94 31.12 35.49 10.00
CA LEU A 94 31.18 34.29 10.81
C LEU A 94 29.96 33.39 10.58
N LYS A 95 28.77 33.96 10.36
CA LYS A 95 27.57 33.20 9.98
C LYS A 95 27.82 32.38 8.71
N GLN A 96 28.46 32.97 7.70
CA GLN A 96 28.80 32.29 6.45
C GLN A 96 29.83 31.16 6.65
N ASP A 97 30.86 31.39 7.47
CA ASP A 97 31.87 30.36 7.79
C ASP A 97 31.23 29.16 8.51
N VAL A 98 30.30 29.42 9.44
CA VAL A 98 29.54 28.37 10.15
C VAL A 98 28.60 27.63 9.20
N GLU A 99 27.96 28.34 8.27
CA GLU A 99 27.12 27.73 7.23
C GLU A 99 27.90 26.77 6.32
N GLU A 100 29.10 27.17 5.87
CA GLU A 100 29.97 26.32 5.04
C GLU A 100 30.46 25.09 5.80
N PHE A 101 30.80 25.25 7.08
CA PHE A 101 31.16 24.14 7.96
C PHE A 101 30.01 23.14 8.11
N LEU A 102 28.78 23.61 8.37
CA LEU A 102 27.60 22.75 8.49
C LEU A 102 27.26 22.04 7.17
N CYS A 103 27.42 22.71 6.03
CA CYS A 103 27.22 22.09 4.72
C CYS A 103 28.19 20.93 4.47
N SER A 104 29.46 21.08 4.88
CA SER A 104 30.49 20.05 4.68
C SER A 104 30.42 18.88 5.66
N HIS A 105 29.69 19.03 6.78
CA HIS A 105 29.54 18.03 7.84
C HIS A 105 28.09 17.53 7.99
N THR A 106 27.29 17.62 6.91
CA THR A 106 25.94 17.06 6.90
C THR A 106 25.99 15.53 6.75
N GLU A 107 25.42 14.81 7.71
CA GLU A 107 25.39 13.36 7.82
C GLU A 107 23.96 12.86 8.10
N SER A 108 23.71 11.55 7.95
CA SER A 108 22.38 10.95 8.18
C SER A 108 21.90 11.01 9.63
N ASN A 109 22.80 11.26 10.58
CA ASN A 109 22.52 11.40 12.01
C ASN A 109 22.29 12.85 12.46
N ASN A 110 22.41 13.85 11.57
CA ASN A 110 22.34 15.26 11.94
C ASN A 110 21.59 16.14 10.92
N CYS A 111 21.22 15.59 9.75
CA CYS A 111 20.68 16.39 8.65
C CYS A 111 19.36 17.10 9.01
N VAL A 112 18.48 16.48 9.78
CA VAL A 112 17.19 17.06 10.17
C VAL A 112 17.40 18.16 11.21
N SER A 113 18.31 17.96 12.16
CA SER A 113 18.76 18.98 13.09
C SER A 113 19.32 20.21 12.35
N ILE A 114 20.18 20.00 11.35
CA ILE A 114 20.73 21.07 10.50
C ILE A 114 19.61 21.77 9.71
N MET A 115 18.63 21.04 9.17
CA MET A 115 17.47 21.63 8.48
C MET A 115 16.64 22.53 9.40
N ASN A 116 16.30 22.06 10.60
CA ASN A 116 15.51 22.84 11.56
C ASN A 116 16.26 24.11 11.99
N LEU A 117 17.57 24.00 12.19
CA LEU A 117 18.44 25.11 12.51
C LEU A 117 18.57 26.10 11.35
N ALA A 118 18.71 25.62 10.12
CA ALA A 118 18.72 26.47 8.93
C ALA A 118 17.39 27.22 8.76
N SER A 119 16.26 26.56 9.02
CA SER A 119 14.93 27.15 8.99
C SER A 119 14.75 28.23 10.08
N LEU A 120 15.22 27.96 11.30
CA LEU A 120 15.16 28.89 12.44
C LEU A 120 15.93 30.19 12.16
N HIS A 121 17.05 30.11 11.45
CA HIS A 121 17.96 31.24 11.19
C HIS A 121 17.87 31.81 9.75
N ASP A 122 16.83 31.43 8.99
CA ASP A 122 16.57 31.83 7.59
C ASP A 122 17.77 31.62 6.65
N MET A 123 18.50 30.51 6.82
CA MET A 123 19.65 30.13 5.98
C MET A 123 19.21 29.25 4.81
N LYS A 124 18.86 29.90 3.70
CA LYS A 124 18.27 29.25 2.52
C LYS A 124 19.22 28.28 1.81
N THR A 125 20.51 28.61 1.75
CA THR A 125 21.55 27.78 1.13
C THR A 125 21.79 26.50 1.92
N LEU A 126 21.99 26.61 3.24
CA LEU A 126 22.08 25.46 4.14
C LEU A 126 20.83 24.58 4.10
N LEU A 127 19.64 25.20 4.17
CA LEU A 127 18.37 24.49 4.14
C LEU A 127 18.21 23.69 2.84
N GLY A 128 18.53 24.29 1.69
CA GLY A 128 18.47 23.62 0.39
C GLY A 128 19.43 22.43 0.29
N ASN A 129 20.66 22.59 0.78
CA ASN A 129 21.65 21.51 0.80
C ASN A 129 21.23 20.36 1.73
N ALA A 130 20.75 20.67 2.93
CA ALA A 130 20.32 19.68 3.90
C ALA A 130 19.05 18.94 3.44
N LYS A 131 18.07 19.64 2.83
CA LYS A 131 16.93 19.01 2.16
C LYS A 131 17.36 18.06 1.06
N LYS A 132 18.27 18.50 0.18
CA LYS A 132 18.79 17.65 -0.90
C LYS A 132 19.46 16.39 -0.33
N PHE A 133 20.28 16.53 0.71
CA PHE A 133 20.91 15.39 1.37
C PHE A 133 19.88 14.41 1.95
N LEU A 134 18.85 14.95 2.62
CA LEU A 134 17.74 14.15 3.16
C LEU A 134 17.01 13.36 2.06
N HIS A 135 16.75 13.98 0.90
CA HIS A 135 16.14 13.27 -0.24
C HIS A 135 17.02 12.13 -0.77
N GLU A 136 18.34 12.34 -0.85
CA GLU A 136 19.28 11.33 -1.37
C GLU A 136 19.50 10.16 -0.40
N HIS A 137 19.49 10.41 0.92
CA HIS A 137 19.84 9.43 1.96
C HIS A 137 18.67 9.09 2.89
N ILE A 138 17.42 9.27 2.42
CA ILE A 138 16.22 9.10 3.24
C ILE A 138 16.16 7.76 3.99
N LYS A 139 16.55 6.66 3.33
CA LYS A 139 16.52 5.31 3.92
C LYS A 139 17.43 5.18 5.14
N GLU A 140 18.55 5.89 5.15
CA GLU A 140 19.48 5.89 6.28
C GLU A 140 18.94 6.77 7.42
N VAL A 141 18.37 7.93 7.09
CA VAL A 141 17.79 8.87 8.07
C VAL A 141 16.57 8.27 8.79
N VAL A 142 15.79 7.42 8.10
CA VAL A 142 14.64 6.71 8.70
C VAL A 142 15.05 5.73 9.80
N GLU A 143 16.31 5.29 9.83
CA GLU A 143 16.86 4.41 10.89
C GLU A 143 17.48 5.19 12.05
N THR A 144 17.60 6.51 11.96
CA THR A 144 18.18 7.35 13.02
C THR A 144 17.11 8.02 13.89
N ASP A 145 17.50 8.52 15.07
CA ASP A 145 16.61 9.26 15.97
C ASP A 145 16.19 10.65 15.42
N GLU A 146 16.82 11.11 14.33
CA GLU A 146 16.54 12.39 13.68
C GLU A 146 15.11 12.50 13.15
N ILE A 147 14.44 11.36 12.88
CA ILE A 147 13.04 11.32 12.44
C ILE A 147 12.09 12.01 13.43
N ARG A 148 12.45 12.06 14.72
CA ARG A 148 11.70 12.78 15.76
C ARG A 148 11.68 14.28 15.51
N LEU A 149 12.75 14.83 14.95
CA LEU A 149 12.91 16.27 14.75
C LEU A 149 12.27 16.75 13.43
N LEU A 150 11.89 15.84 12.54
CA LEU A 150 11.34 16.17 11.24
C LEU A 150 9.94 16.79 11.37
N GLN A 151 9.73 17.95 10.75
CA GLN A 151 8.46 18.66 10.75
C GLN A 151 7.46 18.05 9.76
N GLU A 152 6.16 18.16 10.05
CA GLU A 152 5.10 17.62 9.19
C GLU A 152 5.10 18.25 7.77
N ALA A 153 5.45 19.53 7.66
CA ALA A 153 5.51 20.23 6.38
C ALA A 153 6.57 19.61 5.44
N ASP A 154 7.77 19.37 5.97
CA ASP A 154 8.87 18.77 5.22
C ASP A 154 8.60 17.28 4.93
N LEU A 155 7.92 16.57 5.84
CA LEU A 155 7.47 15.20 5.62
C LEU A 155 6.55 15.11 4.38
N LYS A 156 5.59 16.02 4.25
CA LYS A 156 4.65 16.04 3.11
C LYS A 156 5.35 16.32 1.78
N GLU A 157 6.37 17.17 1.78
CA GLU A 157 7.21 17.44 0.61
C GLU A 157 7.93 16.16 0.15
N ILE A 158 8.48 15.40 1.09
CA ILE A 158 9.21 14.16 0.83
C ILE A 158 8.31 13.03 0.30
N LEU A 159 7.11 12.87 0.86
CA LEU A 159 6.16 11.81 0.46
C LEU A 159 5.71 11.93 -1.01
N GLY A 160 5.77 13.13 -1.59
CA GLY A 160 5.30 13.41 -2.95
C GLY A 160 6.24 12.99 -4.07
N GLU A 161 7.54 12.88 -3.84
CA GLU A 161 8.51 12.96 -4.95
C GLU A 161 9.48 11.77 -5.11
N THR A 162 9.67 10.89 -4.11
CA THR A 162 10.92 10.08 -4.14
C THR A 162 10.80 8.59 -3.79
N LEU A 163 9.87 8.19 -2.93
CA LEU A 163 9.84 6.84 -2.36
C LEU A 163 8.79 5.92 -2.99
N SER A 164 9.01 4.60 -2.87
CA SER A 164 7.99 3.61 -3.18
C SER A 164 6.79 3.76 -2.22
N GLN A 165 5.61 3.27 -2.60
CA GLN A 165 4.42 3.40 -1.74
C GLN A 165 4.57 2.60 -0.43
N GLU A 166 5.34 1.52 -0.46
CA GLU A 166 5.70 0.73 0.73
C GLU A 166 6.67 1.48 1.64
N ASP A 167 7.73 2.06 1.06
CA ASP A 167 8.69 2.90 1.80
C ASP A 167 7.98 4.12 2.43
N ASN A 168 7.06 4.76 1.69
CA ASN A 168 6.24 5.86 2.20
C ASN A 168 5.38 5.45 3.41
N PHE A 169 4.78 4.26 3.37
CA PHE A 169 4.00 3.74 4.50
C PHE A 169 4.90 3.52 5.72
N CYS A 170 6.02 2.81 5.57
CA CYS A 170 6.98 2.57 6.64
C CYS A 170 7.53 3.88 7.23
N PHE A 171 7.74 4.88 6.37
CA PHE A 171 8.23 6.18 6.80
C PHE A 171 7.20 6.93 7.65
N ILE A 172 5.93 6.99 7.22
CA ILE A 172 4.83 7.57 8.02
C ILE A 172 4.68 6.81 9.34
N GLN A 173 4.72 5.48 9.30
CA GLN A 173 4.59 4.62 10.48
C GLN A 173 5.68 4.95 11.51
N LYS A 174 6.95 5.03 11.09
CA LYS A 174 8.06 5.37 11.98
C LYS A 174 7.98 6.82 12.48
N TRP A 175 7.63 7.77 11.63
CA TRP A 175 7.49 9.18 12.02
C TRP A 175 6.36 9.39 13.03
N VAL A 176 5.22 8.73 12.86
CA VAL A 176 4.10 8.81 13.81
C VAL A 176 4.44 8.12 15.14
N LYS A 177 5.09 6.96 15.10
CA LYS A 177 5.55 6.25 16.32
C LYS A 177 6.64 6.99 17.08
N SER A 178 7.27 8.00 16.46
CA SER A 178 8.37 8.74 17.08
C SER A 178 7.92 9.70 18.19
N ALA A 179 6.64 10.10 18.20
CA ALA A 179 6.04 10.93 19.25
C ALA A 179 4.53 10.65 19.39
N ASP A 180 4.06 10.42 20.63
CA ASP A 180 2.67 10.01 20.91
C ASP A 180 1.61 11.01 20.40
N GLU A 181 1.94 12.31 20.41
CA GLU A 181 1.06 13.39 19.93
C GLU A 181 0.78 13.32 18.41
N ARG A 182 1.59 12.58 17.65
CA ARG A 182 1.47 12.47 16.19
C ARG A 182 0.46 11.42 15.75
N ALA A 183 -0.05 10.57 16.65
CA ALA A 183 -0.98 9.49 16.32
C ALA A 183 -2.24 10.00 15.62
N GLU A 184 -2.75 11.17 16.00
CA GLU A 184 -3.95 11.78 15.38
C GLU A 184 -3.72 12.23 13.92
N ARG A 185 -2.46 12.48 13.53
CA ARG A 185 -2.08 12.91 12.18
C ARG A 185 -1.91 11.74 11.21
N PHE A 186 -1.96 10.50 11.71
CA PHE A 186 -1.73 9.32 10.88
C PHE A 186 -2.73 9.20 9.73
N ASP A 187 -4.03 9.36 9.99
CA ASP A 187 -5.08 9.29 8.96
C ASP A 187 -4.89 10.39 7.88
N ASP A 188 -4.51 11.61 8.31
CA ASP A 188 -4.23 12.74 7.42
C ASP A 188 -2.98 12.50 6.55
N LEU A 189 -1.98 11.77 7.05
CA LEU A 189 -0.76 11.47 6.29
C LEU A 189 -0.96 10.27 5.37
N LEU A 190 -1.76 9.29 5.80
CA LEU A 190 -2.05 8.08 5.03
C LEU A 190 -2.75 8.38 3.69
N GLN A 191 -3.45 9.51 3.56
CA GLN A 191 -4.03 9.95 2.28
C GLN A 191 -2.97 10.18 1.18
N HIS A 192 -1.72 10.41 1.55
CA HIS A 192 -0.59 10.57 0.62
C HIS A 192 -0.01 9.22 0.16
N VAL A 193 -0.47 8.10 0.72
CA VAL A 193 -0.04 6.74 0.35
C VAL A 193 -1.17 5.96 -0.30
N THR A 194 -0.94 5.54 -1.53
CA THR A 194 -1.86 4.67 -2.27
C THR A 194 -1.55 3.21 -1.93
N LEU A 195 -2.16 2.68 -0.87
CA LEU A 195 -2.00 1.26 -0.45
C LEU A 195 -2.32 0.26 -1.58
N SER A 196 -3.17 0.67 -2.53
CA SER A 196 -3.54 -0.15 -3.70
C SER A 196 -2.36 -0.46 -4.64
N LYS A 197 -1.26 0.29 -4.53
CA LYS A 197 -0.02 0.09 -5.30
C LYS A 197 1.04 -0.71 -4.54
N CYS A 198 0.80 -1.05 -3.27
CA CYS A 198 1.69 -1.89 -2.48
C CYS A 198 1.47 -3.37 -2.82
N SER A 199 2.47 -4.21 -2.57
CA SER A 199 2.35 -5.65 -2.72
C SER A 199 1.38 -6.24 -1.67
N ASN A 200 0.68 -7.32 -2.06
CA ASN A 200 -0.24 -8.00 -1.14
C ASN A 200 0.49 -8.59 0.08
N GLU A 201 1.75 -9.01 -0.08
CA GLU A 201 2.61 -9.50 1.00
C GLU A 201 2.90 -8.39 2.01
N PHE A 202 3.30 -7.20 1.54
CA PHE A 202 3.49 -6.03 2.42
C PHE A 202 2.21 -5.62 3.16
N ILE A 203 1.06 -5.66 2.50
CA ILE A 203 -0.22 -5.31 3.14
C ILE A 203 -0.56 -6.32 4.25
N CYS A 204 -0.44 -7.62 3.99
CA CYS A 204 -0.75 -8.66 4.97
C CYS A 204 0.22 -8.66 6.15
N ASP A 205 1.53 -8.53 5.88
CA ASP A 205 2.56 -8.74 6.90
C ASP A 205 2.87 -7.46 7.69
N THR A 206 2.75 -6.28 7.07
CA THR A 206 3.15 -5.01 7.71
C THR A 206 1.95 -4.10 7.97
N VAL A 207 1.05 -3.91 7.00
CA VAL A 207 -0.05 -2.94 7.12
C VAL A 207 -1.17 -3.45 8.04
N MET A 208 -1.52 -4.75 7.96
CA MET A 208 -2.59 -5.33 8.78
C MET A 208 -2.19 -5.51 10.26
N GLU A 209 -0.90 -5.71 10.55
CA GLU A 209 -0.40 -5.81 11.92
C GLU A 209 -0.29 -4.46 12.64
N GLU A 210 -0.37 -3.35 11.89
CA GLU A 210 -0.19 -2.01 12.44
C GLU A 210 -1.39 -1.58 13.29
N ARG A 211 -1.13 -1.20 14.56
CA ARG A 211 -2.18 -0.79 15.50
C ARG A 211 -2.91 0.47 15.06
N LEU A 212 -2.19 1.39 14.40
CA LEU A 212 -2.78 2.62 13.85
C LEU A 212 -3.77 2.35 12.71
N MET A 213 -3.67 1.19 12.03
CA MET A 213 -4.56 0.78 10.93
C MET A 213 -5.87 0.12 11.41
N ILE A 214 -6.05 -0.10 12.71
CA ILE A 214 -7.27 -0.67 13.31
C ILE A 214 -8.44 0.36 13.30
N SER A 215 -8.20 1.60 12.85
CA SER A 215 -9.24 2.61 12.67
C SER A 215 -10.24 2.23 11.57
N VAL A 216 -11.46 2.79 11.62
CA VAL A 216 -12.49 2.56 10.59
C VAL A 216 -12.00 2.98 9.20
N ASN A 217 -11.18 4.03 9.13
CA ASN A 217 -10.58 4.49 7.88
C ASN A 217 -9.44 3.57 7.42
N GLY A 218 -8.56 3.14 8.33
CA GLY A 218 -7.49 2.17 8.04
C GLY A 218 -8.05 0.85 7.51
N MET A 219 -9.07 0.30 8.15
CA MET A 219 -9.75 -0.91 7.67
C MET A 219 -10.46 -0.71 6.33
N LYS A 220 -11.06 0.45 6.06
CA LYS A 220 -11.65 0.76 4.74
C LYS A 220 -10.58 0.82 3.65
N LEU A 221 -9.43 1.44 3.93
CA LEU A 221 -8.33 1.55 2.98
C LEU A 221 -7.67 0.18 2.72
N ILE A 222 -7.49 -0.64 3.76
CA ILE A 222 -7.05 -2.03 3.62
C ILE A 222 -8.06 -2.82 2.81
N GLN A 223 -9.36 -2.71 3.09
CA GLN A 223 -10.40 -3.36 2.29
C GLN A 223 -10.44 -2.85 0.84
N GLN A 224 -10.09 -1.59 0.57
CA GLN A 224 -10.01 -1.05 -0.80
C GLN A 224 -8.75 -1.52 -1.53
N ALA A 225 -7.62 -1.66 -0.84
CA ALA A 225 -6.36 -2.15 -1.40
C ALA A 225 -6.39 -3.68 -1.61
N MET A 226 -6.95 -4.42 -0.65
CA MET A 226 -7.10 -5.88 -0.65
C MET A 226 -8.39 -6.37 -1.32
N ARG A 227 -9.33 -5.46 -1.65
CA ARG A 227 -10.31 -5.80 -2.68
C ARG A 227 -9.46 -6.27 -3.84
N PRO A 228 -9.69 -7.48 -4.39
CA PRO A 228 -9.02 -7.87 -5.61
C PRO A 228 -9.23 -6.68 -6.51
N HIS A 229 -8.14 -6.03 -6.89
CA HIS A 229 -8.25 -5.07 -7.95
C HIS A 229 -9.03 -5.86 -9.00
N LYS A 230 -10.14 -5.29 -9.48
CA LYS A 230 -10.37 -5.45 -10.90
C LYS A 230 -9.10 -4.90 -11.53
N GLN A 231 -8.03 -5.68 -11.56
CA GLN A 231 -7.17 -5.75 -12.71
C GLN A 231 -8.12 -6.25 -13.79
N THR A 232 -8.95 -5.33 -14.29
CA THR A 232 -8.90 -5.07 -15.70
C THR A 232 -7.42 -4.99 -16.00
N ASP A 233 -6.91 -6.11 -16.52
CA ASP A 233 -5.70 -6.18 -17.28
C ASP A 233 -5.42 -4.78 -17.86
N PRO A 234 -4.28 -4.13 -17.57
CA PRO A 234 -4.00 -2.76 -18.00
C PRO A 234 -4.08 -2.55 -19.53
N THR A 235 -4.33 -3.63 -20.28
CA THR A 235 -4.55 -3.66 -21.72
C THR A 235 -6.02 -3.75 -22.15
N GLY A 236 -6.96 -4.08 -21.25
CA GLY A 236 -8.35 -4.40 -21.61
C GLY A 236 -8.50 -5.66 -22.47
N LEU A 237 -7.44 -6.47 -22.56
CA LEU A 237 -7.41 -7.67 -23.40
C LEU A 237 -8.17 -8.80 -22.71
N GLN A 238 -9.25 -9.25 -23.35
CA GLN A 238 -9.96 -10.45 -22.93
C GLN A 238 -9.18 -11.66 -23.43
N SER A 239 -8.71 -12.48 -22.49
CA SER A 239 -8.09 -13.76 -22.80
C SER A 239 -9.12 -14.90 -22.77
N LEU A 240 -8.97 -15.87 -23.66
CA LEU A 240 -9.85 -17.04 -23.75
C LEU A 240 -9.03 -18.33 -23.72
N VAL A 241 -9.43 -19.27 -22.86
CA VAL A 241 -8.86 -20.60 -22.80
C VAL A 241 -9.88 -21.62 -23.28
N VAL A 242 -9.46 -22.49 -24.20
CA VAL A 242 -10.28 -23.59 -24.70
C VAL A 242 -9.51 -24.89 -24.54
N GLY A 243 -10.21 -25.94 -24.10
CA GLY A 243 -9.66 -27.28 -24.02
C GLY A 243 -10.51 -28.28 -24.82
N ASP A 244 -9.89 -29.40 -25.19
CA ASP A 244 -10.59 -30.52 -25.84
C ASP A 244 -10.67 -31.77 -24.94
N ALA A 245 -11.39 -32.79 -25.41
CA ALA A 245 -11.57 -34.05 -24.70
C ALA A 245 -10.29 -34.90 -24.61
N SER A 246 -9.26 -34.59 -25.40
CA SER A 246 -7.94 -35.25 -25.34
C SER A 246 -6.97 -34.58 -24.37
N GLY A 247 -7.37 -33.47 -23.74
CA GLY A 247 -6.58 -32.75 -22.76
C GLY A 247 -5.65 -31.69 -23.36
N HIS A 248 -5.77 -31.39 -24.65
CA HIS A 248 -5.08 -30.23 -25.23
C HIS A 248 -5.78 -28.95 -24.80
N MET A 249 -4.99 -27.91 -24.52
CA MET A 249 -5.49 -26.59 -24.15
C MET A 249 -4.79 -25.51 -24.95
N TRP A 250 -5.55 -24.51 -25.34
CA TRP A 250 -5.09 -23.34 -26.07
C TRP A 250 -5.51 -22.06 -25.36
N LEU A 251 -4.58 -21.14 -25.23
CA LEU A 251 -4.79 -19.79 -24.73
C LEU A 251 -4.78 -18.82 -25.90
N CYS A 252 -5.79 -17.97 -25.96
CA CYS A 252 -5.84 -16.78 -26.79
C CYS A 252 -5.67 -15.56 -25.88
N SER A 253 -4.51 -14.91 -25.93
CA SER A 253 -4.18 -13.78 -25.05
C SER A 253 -4.87 -12.47 -25.46
N ASP A 254 -5.20 -12.35 -26.75
CA ASP A 254 -5.97 -11.22 -27.29
C ASP A 254 -7.02 -11.76 -28.27
N ILE A 255 -8.28 -11.69 -27.85
CA ILE A 255 -9.42 -12.15 -28.64
C ILE A 255 -9.57 -11.40 -29.99
N ASN A 256 -9.02 -10.19 -30.12
CA ASN A 256 -9.06 -9.42 -31.37
C ASN A 256 -8.02 -9.91 -32.39
N LEU A 257 -6.87 -10.39 -31.92
CA LEU A 257 -5.79 -10.92 -32.76
C LEU A 257 -5.99 -12.39 -33.11
N GLN A 258 -6.81 -13.12 -32.34
CA GLN A 258 -7.15 -14.54 -32.57
C GLN A 258 -5.92 -15.45 -32.67
N THR A 259 -4.83 -15.08 -32.01
CA THR A 259 -3.62 -15.88 -31.94
C THR A 259 -3.77 -16.90 -30.82
N TRP A 260 -3.55 -18.18 -31.15
CA TRP A 260 -3.71 -19.29 -30.22
C TRP A 260 -2.36 -19.91 -29.90
N GLN A 261 -2.11 -20.13 -28.62
CA GLN A 261 -0.90 -20.77 -28.13
C GLN A 261 -1.27 -22.02 -27.33
N SER A 262 -0.66 -23.14 -27.67
CA SER A 262 -0.79 -24.37 -26.89
C SER A 262 -0.02 -24.22 -25.58
N PHE A 263 -0.61 -24.66 -24.47
CA PHE A 263 0.08 -24.72 -23.18
C PHE A 263 -0.23 -26.02 -22.45
N GLN A 264 0.47 -26.27 -21.34
CA GLN A 264 0.25 -27.49 -20.55
C GLN A 264 -1.06 -27.39 -19.77
N GLY A 265 -1.94 -28.35 -20.00
CA GLY A 265 -3.17 -28.51 -19.25
C GLY A 265 -2.94 -28.89 -17.78
N PRO A 266 -4.02 -29.15 -17.03
CA PRO A 266 -3.92 -29.42 -15.60
C PRO A 266 -2.99 -30.61 -15.32
N PRO A 267 -2.43 -30.70 -14.09
CA PRO A 267 -1.59 -31.83 -13.67
C PRO A 267 -2.27 -33.21 -13.75
N THR A 268 -3.57 -33.24 -14.04
CA THR A 268 -4.39 -34.44 -14.16
C THR A 268 -4.80 -34.73 -15.61
N ARG A 269 -5.11 -36.00 -15.89
CA ARG A 269 -5.68 -36.47 -17.16
C ARG A 269 -7.17 -36.80 -17.06
N ASN A 270 -7.85 -36.22 -16.07
CA ASN A 270 -9.27 -36.46 -15.86
C ASN A 270 -10.09 -36.02 -17.09
N THR A 271 -11.18 -36.72 -17.35
CA THR A 271 -12.20 -36.34 -18.33
C THR A 271 -13.47 -35.91 -17.58
N ASN A 272 -14.39 -35.19 -18.23
CA ASN A 272 -15.65 -34.74 -17.63
C ASN A 272 -15.47 -33.95 -16.30
N TYR A 273 -14.33 -33.28 -16.12
CA TYR A 273 -14.15 -32.30 -15.06
C TYR A 273 -14.92 -31.02 -15.40
N SER A 274 -15.17 -30.19 -14.39
CA SER A 274 -15.74 -28.86 -14.62
C SER A 274 -14.63 -27.80 -14.60
N ALA A 275 -14.80 -26.75 -15.40
CA ALA A 275 -13.91 -25.61 -15.43
C ALA A 275 -14.72 -24.31 -15.31
N CYS A 276 -14.21 -23.35 -14.54
CA CYS A 276 -14.79 -22.02 -14.47
C CYS A 276 -13.72 -20.94 -14.39
N ALA A 277 -14.01 -19.76 -14.97
CA ALA A 277 -13.15 -18.60 -14.82
C ALA A 277 -13.07 -18.16 -13.35
N SER A 278 -11.90 -17.68 -12.94
CA SER A 278 -11.64 -17.09 -11.63
C SER A 278 -10.79 -15.82 -11.80
N PRO A 279 -10.68 -14.93 -10.80
CA PRO A 279 -9.76 -13.80 -10.87
C PRO A 279 -8.34 -14.28 -11.19
N GLY A 280 -7.70 -13.68 -12.20
CA GLY A 280 -6.34 -14.03 -12.62
C GLY A 280 -6.20 -15.32 -13.44
N GLY A 281 -7.27 -16.08 -13.71
CA GLY A 281 -7.17 -17.32 -14.49
C GLY A 281 -8.43 -18.17 -14.47
N PHE A 282 -8.30 -19.46 -14.17
CA PHE A 282 -9.42 -20.39 -14.11
C PHE A 282 -9.17 -21.56 -13.16
N ILE A 283 -10.25 -22.23 -12.74
CA ILE A 283 -10.20 -23.38 -11.85
C ILE A 283 -10.78 -24.59 -12.58
N VAL A 284 -10.16 -25.74 -12.40
CA VAL A 284 -10.72 -27.05 -12.79
C VAL A 284 -10.99 -27.90 -11.56
N SER A 285 -12.08 -28.66 -11.58
CA SER A 285 -12.50 -29.48 -10.45
C SER A 285 -13.03 -30.85 -10.88
N GLY A 286 -12.62 -31.87 -10.12
CA GLY A 286 -13.09 -33.24 -10.22
C GLY A 286 -12.76 -33.93 -11.54
N GLY A 287 -13.74 -34.68 -12.04
CA GLY A 287 -13.64 -35.46 -13.27
C GLY A 287 -13.50 -36.95 -13.02
N TRP A 288 -13.21 -37.68 -14.09
CA TRP A 288 -13.27 -39.12 -14.15
C TRP A 288 -12.01 -39.68 -14.82
N LEU A 289 -11.38 -40.65 -14.16
CA LEU A 289 -10.18 -41.32 -14.64
C LEU A 289 -10.12 -42.75 -14.10
N ASN A 290 -9.89 -43.71 -15.00
CA ASN A 290 -9.77 -45.14 -14.67
C ASN A 290 -10.95 -45.67 -13.85
N ASP A 291 -12.18 -45.42 -14.32
CA ASP A 291 -13.44 -45.84 -13.69
C ASP A 291 -13.69 -45.26 -12.28
N VAL A 292 -12.97 -44.20 -11.90
CA VAL A 292 -13.08 -43.58 -10.58
C VAL A 292 -13.27 -42.07 -10.69
N CYS A 293 -14.27 -41.55 -9.98
CA CYS A 293 -14.48 -40.12 -9.80
C CYS A 293 -13.35 -39.51 -8.97
N LYS A 294 -12.96 -38.28 -9.30
CA LYS A 294 -11.89 -37.54 -8.62
C LYS A 294 -12.44 -36.35 -7.85
N SER A 295 -11.78 -36.02 -6.76
CA SER A 295 -12.07 -34.86 -5.92
C SER A 295 -11.08 -33.71 -6.12
N ASP A 296 -10.07 -33.91 -6.97
CA ASP A 296 -8.96 -32.97 -7.14
C ASP A 296 -9.43 -31.64 -7.72
N CYS A 297 -8.87 -30.55 -7.22
CA CYS A 297 -9.13 -29.19 -7.69
C CYS A 297 -7.80 -28.50 -7.98
N TYR A 298 -7.73 -27.78 -9.09
CA TYR A 298 -6.53 -27.04 -9.49
C TYR A 298 -6.91 -25.64 -9.98
N SER A 299 -6.15 -24.63 -9.56
CA SER A 299 -6.24 -23.27 -10.10
C SER A 299 -5.07 -23.01 -11.02
N TYR A 300 -5.35 -22.45 -12.19
CA TYR A 300 -4.35 -21.92 -13.11
C TYR A 300 -4.26 -20.41 -12.94
N ASP A 301 -3.04 -19.92 -12.75
CA ASP A 301 -2.73 -18.49 -12.73
C ASP A 301 -2.18 -18.07 -14.10
N ALA A 302 -2.89 -17.18 -14.79
CA ALA A 302 -2.58 -16.77 -16.16
C ALA A 302 -1.36 -15.84 -16.24
N GLN A 303 -0.99 -15.17 -15.14
CA GLN A 303 0.15 -14.25 -15.11
C GLN A 303 1.48 -15.01 -15.02
N SER A 304 1.57 -15.98 -14.12
CA SER A 304 2.73 -16.85 -13.91
C SER A 304 2.73 -18.07 -14.83
N GLY A 305 1.57 -18.41 -15.41
CA GLY A 305 1.38 -19.59 -16.23
C GLY A 305 1.48 -20.90 -15.45
N GLN A 306 1.27 -20.87 -14.13
CA GLN A 306 1.46 -22.01 -13.23
C GLN A 306 0.15 -22.59 -12.71
N TRP A 307 0.18 -23.89 -12.42
CA TRP A 307 -0.90 -24.61 -11.75
C TRP A 307 -0.64 -24.72 -10.25
N THR A 308 -1.68 -24.48 -9.45
CA THR A 308 -1.68 -24.68 -8.00
C THR A 308 -2.75 -25.69 -7.60
N THR A 309 -2.40 -26.61 -6.71
CA THR A 309 -3.35 -27.57 -6.15
C THR A 309 -4.20 -26.90 -5.07
N LEU A 310 -5.52 -26.99 -5.22
CA LEU A 310 -6.49 -26.54 -4.22
C LEU A 310 -6.92 -27.71 -3.32
N PRO A 311 -7.50 -27.45 -2.14
CA PRO A 311 -8.06 -28.50 -1.30
C PRO A 311 -9.09 -29.34 -2.07
N PRO A 312 -9.05 -30.68 -1.95
CA PRO A 312 -9.96 -31.56 -2.69
C PRO A 312 -11.40 -31.40 -2.19
N MET A 313 -12.37 -31.59 -3.09
CA MET A 313 -13.79 -31.63 -2.76
C MET A 313 -14.09 -32.73 -1.73
N SER A 314 -15.13 -32.54 -0.91
CA SER A 314 -15.54 -33.60 0.04
C SER A 314 -16.15 -34.81 -0.66
N ILE A 315 -16.70 -34.62 -1.87
CA ILE A 315 -17.28 -35.67 -2.71
C ILE A 315 -16.58 -35.67 -4.06
N ALA A 316 -15.90 -36.78 -4.36
CA ALA A 316 -15.33 -37.02 -5.68
C ALA A 316 -16.46 -37.18 -6.71
N ARG A 317 -16.41 -36.42 -7.81
CA ARG A 317 -17.50 -36.35 -8.78
C ARG A 317 -17.01 -35.96 -10.17
N HIS A 318 -17.81 -36.29 -11.18
CA HIS A 318 -17.65 -35.83 -12.57
C HIS A 318 -18.99 -35.35 -13.13
N ALA A 319 -18.96 -34.69 -14.30
CA ALA A 319 -20.14 -34.15 -14.97
C ALA A 319 -20.99 -33.19 -14.10
N HIS A 320 -20.38 -32.62 -13.07
CA HIS A 320 -20.89 -31.49 -12.30
C HIS A 320 -20.61 -30.17 -13.02
N SER A 321 -21.17 -29.09 -12.50
CA SER A 321 -20.76 -27.74 -12.89
C SER A 321 -20.15 -26.98 -11.73
N SER A 322 -19.15 -26.17 -12.05
CA SER A 322 -18.52 -25.24 -11.14
C SER A 322 -18.70 -23.80 -11.61
N ILE A 323 -18.82 -22.87 -10.67
CA ILE A 323 -18.86 -21.44 -10.95
C ILE A 323 -18.19 -20.65 -9.84
N TYR A 324 -17.42 -19.62 -10.21
CA TYR A 324 -16.82 -18.71 -9.25
C TYR A 324 -17.74 -17.51 -9.04
N HIS A 325 -18.08 -17.20 -7.79
CA HIS A 325 -18.87 -16.03 -7.44
C HIS A 325 -18.50 -15.52 -6.05
N ASN A 326 -18.32 -14.20 -5.87
CA ASN A 326 -18.03 -13.56 -4.57
C ASN A 326 -17.00 -14.34 -3.73
N GLU A 327 -15.81 -14.61 -4.31
CA GLU A 327 -14.69 -15.33 -3.66
C GLU A 327 -15.00 -16.76 -3.19
N GLY A 328 -16.05 -17.37 -3.74
CA GLY A 328 -16.38 -18.77 -3.56
C GLY A 328 -16.34 -19.53 -4.87
N LEU A 329 -15.75 -20.73 -4.86
CA LEU A 329 -15.94 -21.73 -5.88
C LEU A 329 -17.14 -22.61 -5.48
N TYR A 330 -18.21 -22.56 -6.26
CA TYR A 330 -19.41 -23.36 -6.06
C TYR A 330 -19.39 -24.55 -6.99
N ILE A 331 -19.73 -25.72 -6.46
CA ILE A 331 -19.78 -26.98 -7.20
C ILE A 331 -21.16 -27.59 -6.99
N VAL A 332 -21.84 -27.91 -8.08
CA VAL A 332 -23.25 -28.30 -8.07
C VAL A 332 -23.48 -29.56 -8.90
N GLY A 333 -24.16 -30.54 -8.30
CA GLY A 333 -24.61 -31.76 -8.97
C GLY A 333 -23.48 -32.68 -9.42
N GLY A 334 -23.69 -33.39 -10.53
CA GLY A 334 -22.76 -34.38 -11.09
C GLY A 334 -23.09 -35.81 -10.68
N ILE A 335 -22.10 -36.69 -10.81
CA ILE A 335 -22.21 -38.11 -10.51
C ILE A 335 -20.97 -38.52 -9.69
N ASP A 336 -21.19 -39.24 -8.59
CA ASP A 336 -20.10 -39.94 -7.88
C ASP A 336 -19.93 -41.37 -8.41
N ASN A 337 -19.26 -42.27 -7.67
CA ASN A 337 -19.09 -43.65 -8.10
C ASN A 337 -20.35 -44.52 -7.96
N HIS A 338 -21.46 -43.95 -7.45
CA HIS A 338 -22.67 -44.68 -7.08
C HIS A 338 -23.91 -44.08 -7.74
N ASP A 339 -24.15 -42.79 -7.57
CA ASP A 339 -25.42 -42.13 -7.90
C ASP A 339 -25.25 -40.69 -8.42
N TYR A 340 -26.35 -40.18 -9.00
CA TYR A 340 -26.49 -38.78 -9.34
C TYR A 340 -26.57 -37.92 -8.07
N LEU A 341 -25.87 -36.78 -8.07
CA LEU A 341 -25.77 -35.89 -6.93
C LEU A 341 -26.75 -34.72 -7.02
N ASP A 342 -27.35 -34.37 -5.88
CA ASP A 342 -28.10 -33.13 -5.63
C ASP A 342 -27.29 -32.14 -4.77
N SER A 343 -26.07 -32.51 -4.38
CA SER A 343 -25.27 -31.76 -3.43
C SER A 343 -24.65 -30.50 -4.05
N MET A 344 -24.57 -29.45 -3.23
CA MET A 344 -23.81 -28.23 -3.50
C MET A 344 -22.72 -28.03 -2.46
N GLU A 345 -21.49 -27.81 -2.92
CA GLU A 345 -20.32 -27.52 -2.09
C GLU A 345 -19.75 -26.15 -2.46
N LYS A 346 -19.28 -25.39 -1.48
CA LYS A 346 -18.57 -24.13 -1.67
C LYS A 346 -17.18 -24.24 -1.04
N LEU A 347 -16.15 -23.96 -1.81
CA LEU A 347 -14.82 -23.65 -1.31
C LEU A 347 -14.72 -22.13 -1.12
N ASP A 348 -14.49 -21.70 0.11
CA ASP A 348 -14.14 -20.32 0.41
C ASP A 348 -12.68 -20.06 -0.01
N MET A 349 -12.46 -19.19 -0.98
CA MET A 349 -11.13 -19.01 -1.59
C MET A 349 -10.15 -18.23 -0.71
N ARG A 350 -10.62 -17.63 0.39
CA ARG A 350 -9.75 -16.94 1.36
C ARG A 350 -9.25 -17.90 2.43
N SER A 351 -10.14 -18.69 3.00
CA SER A 351 -9.83 -19.64 4.07
C SER A 351 -9.43 -21.04 3.57
N LEU A 352 -9.68 -21.32 2.28
CA LEU A 352 -9.48 -22.62 1.65
C LEU A 352 -10.26 -23.74 2.36
N GLN A 353 -11.41 -23.43 2.94
CA GLN A 353 -12.28 -24.38 3.61
C GLN A 353 -13.53 -24.70 2.80
N TRP A 354 -13.86 -25.98 2.73
CA TRP A 354 -15.09 -26.47 2.11
C TRP A 354 -16.27 -26.35 3.07
N SER A 355 -17.42 -25.98 2.54
CA SER A 355 -18.70 -25.95 3.23
C SER A 355 -19.78 -26.57 2.36
N ARG A 356 -20.71 -27.30 2.97
CA ARG A 356 -21.88 -27.84 2.29
C ARG A 356 -23.01 -26.82 2.34
N LEU A 357 -23.65 -26.59 1.20
CA LEU A 357 -24.79 -25.69 1.08
C LEU A 357 -26.08 -26.48 0.86
N THR A 358 -27.20 -25.76 0.80
CA THR A 358 -28.52 -26.34 0.56
C THR A 358 -28.52 -27.14 -0.75
N ARG A 359 -28.99 -28.38 -0.67
CA ARG A 359 -29.04 -29.31 -1.80
C ARG A 359 -30.08 -28.87 -2.82
N LEU A 360 -29.83 -29.21 -4.08
CA LEU A 360 -30.82 -29.10 -5.14
C LEU A 360 -32.07 -29.93 -4.81
N PRO A 361 -33.25 -29.51 -5.27
CA PRO A 361 -34.48 -30.32 -5.14
C PRO A 361 -34.40 -31.67 -5.85
N ARG A 362 -33.46 -31.85 -6.80
CA ARG A 362 -33.30 -33.06 -7.60
C ARG A 362 -31.82 -33.31 -7.91
N SER A 363 -31.43 -34.59 -7.95
CA SER A 363 -30.11 -34.99 -8.44
C SER A 363 -30.00 -34.82 -9.96
N VAL A 364 -28.91 -34.20 -10.41
CA VAL A 364 -28.72 -33.80 -11.81
C VAL A 364 -27.26 -33.90 -12.24
N THR A 365 -27.04 -34.27 -13.50
CA THR A 365 -25.74 -34.27 -14.18
C THR A 365 -25.77 -33.35 -15.40
N TYR A 366 -24.62 -32.84 -15.85
CA TYR A 366 -24.50 -31.91 -16.98
C TYR A 366 -25.40 -30.67 -16.83
N ILE A 367 -25.58 -30.22 -15.59
CA ILE A 367 -26.30 -29.00 -15.25
C ILE A 367 -25.49 -27.78 -15.72
N ASN A 368 -26.13 -26.69 -16.11
CA ASN A 368 -25.45 -25.44 -16.43
C ASN A 368 -25.67 -24.41 -15.33
N LEU A 369 -24.65 -23.62 -15.03
CA LEU A 369 -24.69 -22.59 -13.99
C LEU A 369 -24.50 -21.20 -14.60
N ALA A 370 -25.27 -20.23 -14.12
CA ALA A 370 -25.10 -18.81 -14.46
C ALA A 370 -25.41 -17.94 -13.25
N ILE A 371 -24.76 -16.78 -13.12
CA ILE A 371 -25.09 -15.77 -12.10
C ILE A 371 -25.86 -14.63 -12.75
N ALA A 372 -27.10 -14.39 -12.34
CA ALA A 372 -27.89 -13.26 -12.82
C ALA A 372 -28.62 -12.60 -11.65
N SER A 373 -28.70 -11.27 -11.62
CA SER A 373 -29.31 -10.54 -10.51
C SER A 373 -28.77 -10.95 -9.13
N ASN A 374 -27.46 -11.26 -9.06
CA ASN A 374 -26.74 -11.75 -7.88
C ASN A 374 -27.25 -13.08 -7.29
N ASN A 375 -28.01 -13.88 -8.04
CA ASN A 375 -28.44 -15.23 -7.67
C ASN A 375 -27.84 -16.27 -8.62
N LEU A 376 -27.75 -17.52 -8.14
CA LEU A 376 -27.22 -18.64 -8.93
C LEU A 376 -28.37 -19.38 -9.62
N PHE A 377 -28.30 -19.50 -10.93
CA PHE A 377 -29.26 -20.24 -11.74
C PHE A 377 -28.66 -21.59 -12.15
N ALA A 378 -29.37 -22.65 -11.81
CA ALA A 378 -29.13 -24.03 -12.18
C ALA A 378 -30.10 -24.40 -13.31
N VAL A 379 -29.57 -24.53 -14.52
CA VAL A 379 -30.35 -24.63 -15.75
C VAL A 379 -30.00 -25.87 -16.55
N GLY A 380 -31.00 -26.60 -17.03
CA GLY A 380 -30.81 -27.80 -17.83
C GLY A 380 -30.46 -29.02 -17.00
N GLY A 381 -29.47 -29.79 -17.48
CA GLY A 381 -29.08 -31.06 -16.90
C GLY A 381 -29.98 -32.23 -17.24
N SER A 382 -29.46 -33.42 -16.96
CA SER A 382 -30.15 -34.69 -17.07
C SER A 382 -30.32 -35.31 -15.69
N SER A 383 -31.49 -35.88 -15.46
CA SER A 383 -31.77 -36.76 -14.32
C SER A 383 -32.31 -38.07 -14.87
N GLY A 384 -32.23 -39.16 -14.10
CA GLY A 384 -32.76 -40.48 -14.49
C GLY A 384 -34.27 -40.52 -14.82
N ARG A 385 -35.02 -39.42 -14.62
CA ARG A 385 -36.46 -39.31 -14.89
C ARG A 385 -36.83 -38.29 -15.99
N GLY A 386 -35.85 -37.70 -16.66
CA GLY A 386 -36.05 -36.80 -17.79
C GLY A 386 -36.17 -35.30 -17.43
N CYS A 387 -35.28 -34.52 -18.05
CA CYS A 387 -35.32 -33.06 -18.30
C CYS A 387 -35.02 -32.04 -17.19
N CYS A 388 -34.10 -31.15 -17.56
CA CYS A 388 -34.19 -29.68 -17.59
C CYS A 388 -34.79 -29.01 -16.35
N VAL A 389 -33.92 -28.77 -15.38
CA VAL A 389 -34.21 -27.99 -14.18
C VAL A 389 -34.00 -26.51 -14.49
N VAL A 390 -34.84 -25.63 -13.93
CA VAL A 390 -34.55 -24.19 -13.86
C VAL A 390 -34.80 -23.81 -12.41
N ASP A 391 -33.76 -23.91 -11.61
CA ASP A 391 -33.82 -23.59 -10.19
C ASP A 391 -32.91 -22.38 -9.92
N GLU A 392 -33.38 -21.48 -9.08
CA GLU A 392 -32.65 -20.31 -8.62
C GLU A 392 -32.26 -20.50 -7.16
N PHE A 393 -30.99 -20.29 -6.85
CA PHE A 393 -30.49 -20.25 -5.49
C PHE A 393 -30.32 -18.79 -5.04
N ASP A 394 -31.09 -18.43 -4.03
CA ASP A 394 -31.01 -17.15 -3.33
C ASP A 394 -29.87 -17.22 -2.32
N PHE A 395 -28.76 -16.51 -2.58
CA PHE A 395 -27.61 -16.51 -1.67
C PHE A 395 -27.90 -15.87 -0.31
N THR A 396 -28.91 -14.98 -0.23
CA THR A 396 -29.28 -14.32 1.03
C THR A 396 -30.07 -15.26 1.92
N GLN A 397 -31.03 -15.98 1.33
CA GLN A 397 -31.89 -16.92 2.06
C GLN A 397 -31.30 -18.33 2.16
N GLN A 398 -30.28 -18.64 1.37
CA GLN A 398 -29.68 -19.97 1.27
C GLN A 398 -30.70 -21.05 0.87
N THR A 399 -31.64 -20.72 -0.03
CA THR A 399 -32.71 -21.62 -0.46
C THR A 399 -32.85 -21.67 -1.98
N TRP A 400 -33.23 -22.85 -2.49
CA TRP A 400 -33.60 -23.04 -3.89
C TRP A 400 -35.08 -22.70 -4.14
N ARG A 401 -35.36 -22.09 -5.28
CA ARG A 401 -36.71 -21.81 -5.78
C ARG A 401 -36.86 -22.28 -7.22
N HIS A 402 -37.96 -22.97 -7.50
CA HIS A 402 -38.26 -23.41 -8.85
C HIS A 402 -38.71 -22.23 -9.72
N ARG A 403 -38.21 -22.17 -10.95
CA ARG A 403 -38.51 -21.12 -11.93
C ARG A 403 -39.21 -21.71 -13.15
N SER A 404 -39.63 -20.84 -14.07
CA SER A 404 -40.34 -21.27 -15.29
C SER A 404 -39.51 -22.26 -16.09
N ALA A 405 -40.14 -23.37 -16.47
CA ALA A 405 -39.50 -24.44 -17.23
C ALA A 405 -39.02 -23.95 -18.60
N MET A 406 -37.90 -24.51 -19.06
CA MET A 406 -37.37 -24.20 -20.39
C MET A 406 -38.36 -24.59 -21.50
N PRO A 407 -38.48 -23.77 -22.56
CA PRO A 407 -39.39 -24.05 -23.67
C PRO A 407 -39.00 -25.31 -24.46
N GLU A 408 -37.71 -25.67 -24.49
CA GLU A 408 -37.23 -26.91 -25.11
C GLU A 408 -36.31 -27.71 -24.17
N LYS A 409 -36.14 -28.99 -24.48
CA LYS A 409 -35.35 -29.93 -23.69
C LYS A 409 -33.86 -29.82 -24.06
N TYR A 410 -33.19 -28.79 -23.55
CA TYR A 410 -31.76 -28.59 -23.81
C TYR A 410 -30.90 -29.59 -23.05
N ALA A 411 -30.43 -30.62 -23.76
CA ALA A 411 -29.30 -31.43 -23.34
C ALA A 411 -28.01 -30.85 -23.95
N ASN A 412 -26.95 -30.76 -23.14
CA ASN A 412 -25.59 -30.39 -23.55
C ASN A 412 -25.41 -28.96 -24.12
N GLY A 413 -26.19 -27.99 -23.62
CA GLY A 413 -25.92 -26.57 -23.83
C GLY A 413 -24.97 -26.00 -22.78
N ALA A 414 -24.66 -24.70 -22.87
CA ALA A 414 -23.97 -23.92 -21.85
C ALA A 414 -24.88 -22.76 -21.39
N ALA A 415 -24.82 -22.39 -20.11
CA ALA A 415 -25.52 -21.22 -19.59
C ALA A 415 -24.53 -20.09 -19.31
N VAL A 416 -24.90 -18.87 -19.68
CA VAL A 416 -24.13 -17.65 -19.43
C VAL A 416 -25.07 -16.52 -19.02
N SER A 417 -24.54 -15.52 -18.33
CA SER A 417 -25.28 -14.32 -17.97
C SER A 417 -24.87 -13.12 -18.81
N PHE A 418 -25.84 -12.34 -19.28
CA PHE A 418 -25.59 -11.07 -19.96
C PHE A 418 -26.72 -10.09 -19.69
N ASN A 419 -26.40 -8.84 -19.29
CA ASN A 419 -27.39 -7.81 -18.92
C ASN A 419 -28.48 -8.31 -17.94
N ASP A 420 -28.09 -9.01 -16.88
CA ASP A 420 -28.99 -9.62 -15.87
C ASP A 420 -30.00 -10.64 -16.41
N HIS A 421 -29.78 -11.15 -17.62
CA HIS A 421 -30.52 -12.28 -18.18
C HIS A 421 -29.66 -13.52 -18.23
N VAL A 422 -30.30 -14.68 -18.18
CA VAL A 422 -29.63 -15.97 -18.37
C VAL A 422 -29.86 -16.40 -19.82
N TYR A 423 -28.78 -16.75 -20.51
CA TYR A 423 -28.82 -17.29 -21.85
C TYR A 423 -28.37 -18.74 -21.82
N VAL A 424 -29.15 -19.63 -22.42
CA VAL A 424 -28.75 -21.02 -22.65
C VAL A 424 -28.49 -21.16 -24.14
N VAL A 425 -27.25 -21.51 -24.48
CA VAL A 425 -26.78 -21.56 -25.86
C VAL A 425 -26.28 -22.96 -26.19
N GLY A 426 -26.63 -23.43 -27.39
CA GLY A 426 -26.12 -24.68 -27.95
C GLY A 426 -27.03 -25.87 -27.69
N GLY A 427 -26.46 -27.00 -27.27
CA GLY A 427 -27.18 -28.26 -27.17
C GLY A 427 -27.47 -28.91 -28.52
N LYS A 428 -28.25 -29.99 -28.49
CA LYS A 428 -28.54 -30.82 -29.67
C LYS A 428 -29.22 -30.05 -30.80
N ASP A 429 -30.09 -29.10 -30.45
CA ASP A 429 -30.92 -28.35 -31.40
C ASP A 429 -30.28 -27.01 -31.81
N ARG A 430 -29.08 -26.68 -31.28
CA ARG A 430 -28.27 -25.50 -31.62
C ARG A 430 -29.03 -24.17 -31.52
N SER A 431 -29.92 -24.04 -30.55
CA SER A 431 -30.68 -22.81 -30.31
C SER A 431 -30.07 -21.95 -29.20
N CYS A 432 -30.56 -20.72 -29.10
CA CYS A 432 -30.22 -19.77 -28.04
C CYS A 432 -31.54 -19.29 -27.45
N VAL A 433 -31.72 -19.54 -26.15
CA VAL A 433 -32.88 -19.04 -25.42
C VAL A 433 -32.43 -18.09 -24.32
N GLN A 434 -33.21 -17.04 -24.14
CA GLN A 434 -33.02 -16.06 -23.09
C GLN A 434 -34.00 -16.36 -21.97
N TYR A 435 -33.64 -16.04 -20.73
CA TYR A 435 -34.51 -16.09 -19.58
C TYR A 435 -34.37 -14.80 -18.80
N ASN A 436 -35.51 -14.22 -18.44
CA ASN A 436 -35.61 -13.00 -17.64
C ASN A 436 -35.91 -13.36 -16.18
N PRO A 437 -34.93 -13.21 -15.25
CA PRO A 437 -35.12 -13.47 -13.83
C PRO A 437 -36.18 -12.60 -13.16
N LEU A 438 -36.43 -11.38 -13.64
CA LEU A 438 -37.41 -10.47 -13.05
C LEU A 438 -38.84 -10.88 -13.41
N GLN A 439 -39.05 -11.29 -14.66
CA GLN A 439 -40.37 -11.67 -15.18
C GLN A 439 -40.68 -13.16 -15.01
N ASN A 440 -39.67 -13.99 -14.71
CA ASN A 440 -39.78 -15.44 -14.67
C ASN A 440 -40.27 -16.03 -16.01
N THR A 441 -39.70 -15.57 -17.12
CA THR A 441 -40.11 -15.97 -18.49
C THR A 441 -38.89 -16.21 -19.38
N TRP A 442 -39.05 -17.13 -20.35
CA TRP A 442 -38.11 -17.35 -21.45
C TRP A 442 -38.47 -16.46 -22.65
#